data_AF-A0A6G0XE35-F1
#
_entry.id   AF-A0A6G0XE35-F1
#
_cell.length_a   1.000
_cell.length_b   1.000
_cell.length_c   1.000
_cell.angle_alpha   90.00
_cell.angle_beta   90.00
_cell.angle_gamma   90.00
#
_symmetry.space_group_name_H-M   'P 1'
#
loop_
_entity.id
_entity.type
_entity.pdbx_description
1 polymer ?
#
loop_
_entity_poly.entity_id
_entity_poly.type
_entity_poly.pdbx_seq_one_letter_code
_entity_poly.pdbx_strand_id
1 'polypeptide(L)'
;MIVTILFGFAVAATAVHVDIFNGEGVPPSMFPEYIALLVDDPRKQIWRCIGSLIAPSFVLTAAHCVDDIAWVYLGTNDASGNGAKQQFKVTGRFVHPKYNTAFPTYDVGLLKLSDAAKLTPATVHWDEDQYNAPGSTAWIRGYGRISTDGPRAETLLQAQVPILPIEICSKALHGVDPVSMICAGGSKNDTCVGDSGGPLTVVKDGKEVLVGVTSWGDTICGRSIPSLYARLSVAKAFVASILSPPPPPPPRECIERPKLK
;
A
#
# COMPACT_ATOMS: atom_id res chain seq x y z
N MET A 1 -58.69 30.84 16.20
CA MET A 1 -57.91 29.93 15.34
C MET A 1 -56.43 30.19 15.61
N ILE A 2 -55.80 29.34 16.42
CA ILE A 2 -54.36 29.43 16.70
C ILE A 2 -53.69 28.39 15.81
N VAL A 3 -52.87 28.85 14.87
CA VAL A 3 -52.08 28.00 13.96
C VAL A 3 -50.79 27.65 14.68
N THR A 4 -50.71 26.45 15.23
CA THR A 4 -49.47 25.92 15.82
C THR A 4 -48.57 25.45 14.68
N ILE A 5 -47.52 26.23 14.37
CA ILE A 5 -46.48 25.84 13.41
C ILE A 5 -45.55 24.85 14.12
N LEU A 6 -45.66 23.57 13.76
CA LEU A 6 -44.71 22.54 14.13
C LEU A 6 -43.41 22.77 13.35
N PHE A 7 -42.39 23.32 14.02
CA PHE A 7 -41.02 23.26 13.54
C PHE A 7 -40.53 21.82 13.66
N GLY A 8 -40.60 21.08 12.56
CA GLY A 8 -39.89 19.82 12.41
C GLY A 8 -38.39 20.10 12.36
N PHE A 9 -37.68 19.88 13.47
CA PHE A 9 -36.24 19.74 13.43
C PHE A 9 -35.93 18.43 12.69
N ALA A 10 -35.55 18.54 11.43
CA ALA A 10 -34.87 17.47 10.74
C ALA A 10 -33.51 17.30 11.42
N VAL A 11 -33.40 16.29 12.29
CA VAL A 11 -32.10 15.77 12.69
C VAL A 11 -31.54 15.12 11.42
N ALA A 12 -30.64 15.83 10.75
CA ALA A 12 -29.81 15.20 9.73
C ALA A 12 -29.09 14.05 10.44
N ALA A 13 -29.42 12.82 10.06
CA ALA A 13 -28.67 11.66 10.50
C ALA A 13 -27.24 11.86 9.97
N THR A 14 -26.31 12.21 10.86
CA THR A 14 -24.89 12.12 10.57
C THR A 14 -24.62 10.64 10.31
N ALA A 15 -24.37 10.29 9.05
CA ALA A 15 -23.92 8.96 8.70
C ALA A 15 -22.61 8.69 9.45
N VAL A 16 -22.68 7.90 10.51
CA VAL A 16 -21.48 7.35 11.15
C VAL A 16 -21.14 6.11 10.33
N HIS A 17 -20.21 6.26 9.39
CA HIS A 17 -19.58 5.14 8.71
C HIS A 17 -18.10 5.13 9.06
N VAL A 18 -17.61 3.97 9.47
CA VAL A 18 -16.27 3.80 10.02
C VAL A 18 -15.66 2.56 9.37
N ASP A 19 -14.68 2.81 8.51
CA ASP A 19 -13.99 1.85 7.65
C ASP A 19 -12.49 2.26 7.55
N ILE A 20 -11.54 1.32 7.42
CA ILE A 20 -10.28 1.33 8.24
C ILE A 20 -10.75 1.45 9.70
N PHE A 21 -10.29 0.62 10.64
CA PHE A 21 -10.96 0.66 11.96
C PHE A 21 -10.84 2.09 12.52
N ASN A 22 -11.96 2.78 12.79
CA ASN A 22 -12.00 4.23 13.15
C ASN A 22 -11.40 5.24 12.13
N GLY A 23 -11.34 4.91 10.85
CA GLY A 23 -10.92 5.80 9.76
C GLY A 23 -12.04 6.66 9.16
N GLU A 24 -11.65 7.60 8.29
CA GLU A 24 -12.53 8.50 7.57
C GLU A 24 -12.44 8.30 6.05
N GLY A 25 -13.54 8.60 5.34
CA GLY A 25 -13.58 8.58 3.88
C GLY A 25 -12.69 9.65 3.26
N VAL A 26 -11.89 9.26 2.28
CA VAL A 26 -11.14 10.20 1.45
C VAL A 26 -12.09 10.81 0.42
N PRO A 27 -12.33 12.12 0.41
CA PRO A 27 -13.17 12.74 -0.61
C PRO A 27 -12.53 12.58 -1.99
N PRO A 28 -13.31 12.43 -3.08
CA PRO A 28 -12.76 12.30 -4.43
C PRO A 28 -11.80 13.43 -4.85
N SER A 29 -11.99 14.64 -4.31
CA SER A 29 -11.11 15.80 -4.54
C SER A 29 -9.73 15.69 -3.89
N MET A 30 -9.58 14.83 -2.87
CA MET A 30 -8.33 14.60 -2.16
C MET A 30 -7.77 13.20 -2.41
N PHE A 31 -8.31 12.47 -3.39
CA PHE A 31 -7.91 11.11 -3.68
C PHE A 31 -6.43 11.05 -4.12
N PRO A 32 -5.56 10.32 -3.39
CA PRO A 32 -4.18 10.10 -3.82
C PRO A 32 -4.16 9.16 -5.03
N GLU A 33 -4.06 9.73 -6.23
CA GLU A 33 -4.17 9.00 -7.50
C GLU A 33 -3.11 7.90 -7.70
N TYR A 34 -2.04 7.92 -6.90
CA TYR A 34 -1.01 6.88 -6.90
C TYR A 34 -1.48 5.57 -6.26
N ILE A 35 -2.57 5.56 -5.48
CA ILE A 35 -3.08 4.33 -4.88
C ILE A 35 -3.71 3.46 -5.96
N ALA A 36 -3.31 2.19 -5.95
CA ALA A 36 -3.68 1.20 -6.94
C ALA A 36 -4.53 0.09 -6.32
N LEU A 37 -5.60 -0.32 -7.02
CA LEU A 37 -6.26 -1.61 -6.78
C LEU A 37 -5.55 -2.68 -7.61
N LEU A 38 -5.17 -3.80 -6.96
CA LEU A 38 -4.50 -4.92 -7.60
C LEU A 38 -5.51 -6.04 -7.89
N VAL A 39 -5.81 -6.18 -9.17
CA VAL A 39 -6.93 -6.99 -9.69
C VAL A 39 -6.41 -8.30 -10.27
N ASP A 40 -6.98 -9.41 -9.80
CA ASP A 40 -6.68 -10.77 -10.26
C ASP A 40 -7.43 -11.09 -11.56
N ASP A 41 -8.77 -10.97 -11.56
CA ASP A 41 -9.59 -11.14 -12.76
C ASP A 41 -10.43 -9.88 -13.03
N PRO A 42 -10.14 -9.12 -14.10
CA PRO A 42 -10.87 -7.90 -14.41
C PRO A 42 -12.35 -8.16 -14.76
N ARG A 43 -12.70 -9.37 -15.21
CA ARG A 43 -14.09 -9.74 -15.56
C ARG A 43 -14.95 -9.95 -14.33
N LYS A 44 -14.33 -10.29 -13.19
CA LYS A 44 -15.00 -10.50 -11.92
C LYS A 44 -14.85 -9.31 -10.97
N GLN A 45 -14.06 -8.30 -11.36
CA GLN A 45 -13.66 -7.17 -10.52
C GLN A 45 -13.14 -7.59 -9.13
N ILE A 46 -12.49 -8.76 -9.07
CA ILE A 46 -11.92 -9.28 -7.83
C ILE A 46 -10.51 -8.70 -7.69
N TRP A 47 -10.35 -7.78 -6.75
CA TRP A 47 -9.06 -7.33 -6.27
C TRP A 47 -8.71 -8.00 -4.94
N ARG A 48 -7.41 -8.20 -4.73
CA ARG A 48 -6.86 -8.93 -3.58
C ARG A 48 -6.06 -8.05 -2.64
N CYS A 49 -5.31 -7.11 -3.23
CA CYS A 49 -4.40 -6.22 -2.53
C CYS A 49 -4.49 -4.81 -3.13
N ILE A 50 -3.74 -3.91 -2.51
CA ILE A 50 -3.50 -2.55 -2.98
C ILE A 50 -2.01 -2.31 -3.22
N GLY A 51 -1.69 -1.17 -3.82
CA GLY A 51 -0.32 -0.77 -4.11
C GLY A 51 -0.19 0.73 -4.28
N SER A 52 1.04 1.19 -4.52
CA SER A 52 1.38 2.59 -4.78
C SER A 52 2.18 2.72 -6.08
N LEU A 53 1.72 3.55 -7.01
CA LEU A 53 2.51 3.96 -8.17
C LEU A 53 3.73 4.75 -7.69
N ILE A 54 4.95 4.25 -7.93
CA ILE A 54 6.20 4.91 -7.50
C ILE A 54 7.06 5.37 -8.68
N ALA A 55 6.77 4.89 -9.88
CA ALA A 55 7.32 5.37 -11.14
C ALA A 55 6.26 5.16 -12.25
N PRO A 56 6.35 5.83 -13.40
CA PRO A 56 5.28 5.81 -14.42
C PRO A 56 4.80 4.41 -14.80
N SER A 57 5.69 3.41 -14.84
CA SER A 57 5.33 2.03 -15.19
C SER A 57 5.53 1.03 -14.05
N PHE A 58 5.62 1.47 -12.79
CA PHE A 58 5.87 0.58 -11.66
C PHE A 58 5.01 0.90 -10.44
N VAL A 59 4.31 -0.12 -9.96
CA VAL A 59 3.55 -0.11 -8.70
C VAL A 59 4.30 -0.94 -7.66
N LEU A 60 4.55 -0.33 -6.51
CA LEU A 60 5.08 -0.94 -5.30
C LEU A 60 3.93 -1.57 -4.50
N THR A 61 4.13 -2.77 -3.98
CA THR A 61 3.16 -3.49 -3.16
C THR A 61 3.90 -4.48 -2.24
N ALA A 62 3.18 -5.30 -1.49
CA ALA A 62 3.75 -6.37 -0.69
C ALA A 62 4.16 -7.54 -1.60
N ALA A 63 5.23 -8.26 -1.26
CA ALA A 63 5.68 -9.42 -2.05
C ALA A 63 4.61 -10.50 -2.11
N HIS A 64 3.91 -10.76 -1.01
CA HIS A 64 2.82 -11.75 -0.95
C HIS A 64 1.62 -11.41 -1.85
N CYS A 65 1.53 -10.18 -2.35
CA CYS A 65 0.46 -9.75 -3.24
C CYS A 65 0.79 -9.97 -4.73
N VAL A 66 2.02 -10.32 -5.11
CA VAL A 66 2.50 -10.14 -6.50
C VAL A 66 1.97 -11.17 -7.50
N ASP A 67 1.95 -12.45 -7.14
CA ASP A 67 1.89 -13.55 -8.11
C ASP A 67 0.60 -13.57 -8.95
N ASP A 68 -0.55 -13.36 -8.30
CA ASP A 68 -1.88 -13.53 -8.91
C ASP A 68 -2.47 -12.24 -9.52
N ILE A 69 -1.71 -11.14 -9.58
CA ILE A 69 -2.25 -9.86 -10.07
C ILE A 69 -2.12 -9.78 -11.59
N ALA A 70 -3.25 -9.69 -12.29
CA ALA A 70 -3.26 -9.52 -13.75
C ALA A 70 -3.36 -8.06 -14.18
N TRP A 71 -4.04 -7.22 -13.39
CA TRP A 71 -4.31 -5.82 -13.71
C TRP A 71 -4.10 -4.88 -12.52
N VAL A 72 -3.80 -3.62 -12.85
CA VAL A 72 -3.65 -2.52 -11.90
C VAL A 72 -4.60 -1.41 -12.32
N TYR A 73 -5.48 -1.00 -11.41
CA TYR A 73 -6.40 0.12 -11.61
C TYR A 73 -5.94 1.30 -10.76
N LEU A 74 -5.80 2.48 -11.37
CA LEU A 74 -5.32 3.71 -10.73
C LEU A 74 -6.36 4.83 -10.86
N GLY A 75 -6.35 5.76 -9.90
CA GLY A 75 -7.18 6.96 -9.97
C GLY A 75 -8.66 6.74 -9.64
N THR A 76 -9.02 5.74 -8.83
CA THR A 76 -10.42 5.48 -8.42
C THR A 76 -10.59 5.56 -6.91
N ASN A 77 -11.61 6.29 -6.45
CA ASN A 77 -12.00 6.28 -5.04
C ASN A 77 -12.96 5.14 -4.69
N ASP A 78 -13.38 4.31 -5.66
CA ASP A 78 -14.38 3.26 -5.50
C ASP A 78 -13.69 1.89 -5.42
N ALA A 79 -13.98 1.12 -4.36
CA ALA A 79 -13.38 -0.18 -4.12
C ALA A 79 -13.72 -1.22 -5.20
N SER A 80 -14.79 -1.05 -5.98
CA SER A 80 -15.08 -1.90 -7.14
C SER A 80 -14.16 -1.63 -8.34
N GLY A 81 -13.37 -0.55 -8.28
CA GLY A 81 -12.55 -0.08 -9.38
C GLY A 81 -13.32 0.73 -10.43
N ASN A 82 -14.62 0.97 -10.22
CA ASN A 82 -15.41 1.82 -11.10
C ASN A 82 -14.84 3.24 -11.12
N GLY A 83 -14.91 3.88 -12.29
CA GLY A 83 -14.36 5.23 -12.46
C GLY A 83 -12.83 5.34 -12.39
N ALA A 84 -12.09 4.22 -12.42
CA ALA A 84 -10.63 4.25 -12.54
C ALA A 84 -10.20 5.06 -13.76
N LYS A 85 -9.34 6.05 -13.53
CA LYS A 85 -8.80 6.90 -14.59
C LYS A 85 -7.94 6.11 -15.57
N GLN A 86 -7.21 5.11 -15.08
CA GLN A 86 -6.29 4.31 -15.88
C GLN A 86 -6.26 2.85 -15.42
N GLN A 87 -6.15 1.92 -16.37
CA GLN A 87 -6.09 0.49 -16.13
C GLN A 87 -4.94 -0.11 -16.97
N PHE A 88 -4.10 -0.92 -16.34
CA PHE A 88 -2.92 -1.49 -16.98
C PHE A 88 -2.84 -2.99 -16.77
N LYS A 89 -2.39 -3.72 -17.80
CA LYS A 89 -1.99 -5.12 -17.62
C LYS A 89 -0.66 -5.16 -16.87
N VAL A 90 -0.50 -6.15 -15.99
CA VAL A 90 0.79 -6.47 -15.38
C VAL A 90 1.64 -7.25 -16.37
N THR A 91 2.81 -6.72 -16.71
CA THR A 91 3.77 -7.33 -17.67
C THR A 91 5.05 -7.84 -17.01
N GLY A 92 5.27 -7.51 -15.73
CA GLY A 92 6.41 -7.97 -14.96
C GLY A 92 6.09 -7.99 -13.48
N ARG A 93 6.68 -8.96 -12.78
CA ARG A 93 6.48 -9.23 -11.35
C ARG A 93 7.84 -9.41 -10.73
N PHE A 94 8.13 -8.66 -9.68
CA PHE A 94 9.42 -8.70 -9.00
C PHE A 94 9.18 -8.80 -7.52
N VAL A 95 9.73 -9.84 -6.90
CA VAL A 95 9.68 -10.08 -5.46
C VAL A 95 11.07 -9.81 -4.90
N HIS A 96 11.13 -9.15 -3.73
CA HIS A 96 12.40 -8.91 -3.07
C HIS A 96 13.13 -10.26 -2.85
N PRO A 97 14.42 -10.40 -3.20
CA PRO A 97 15.12 -11.69 -3.21
C PRO A 97 15.31 -12.31 -1.82
N LYS A 98 15.14 -11.51 -0.76
CA LYS A 98 15.16 -11.96 0.65
C LYS A 98 13.76 -12.18 1.25
N TYR A 99 12.69 -12.08 0.44
CA TYR A 99 11.33 -12.31 0.92
C TYR A 99 11.20 -13.74 1.47
N ASN A 100 10.58 -13.86 2.64
CA ASN A 100 10.33 -15.13 3.31
C ASN A 100 8.83 -15.29 3.53
N THR A 101 8.25 -16.40 3.08
CA THR A 101 6.80 -16.66 3.18
C THR A 101 6.37 -17.18 4.55
N ALA A 102 7.27 -17.78 5.33
CA ALA A 102 6.96 -18.31 6.66
C ALA A 102 6.85 -17.20 7.71
N PHE A 103 7.70 -16.19 7.57
CA PHE A 103 7.67 -14.95 8.33
C PHE A 103 7.88 -13.83 7.31
N PRO A 104 6.87 -13.01 6.97
CA PRO A 104 6.92 -12.02 5.87
C PRO A 104 7.99 -10.91 6.01
N THR A 105 9.25 -11.29 6.16
CA THR A 105 10.42 -10.41 6.17
C THR A 105 10.70 -9.97 4.75
N TYR A 106 11.13 -8.72 4.57
CA TYR A 106 11.37 -8.13 3.25
C TYR A 106 10.18 -8.28 2.31
N ASP A 107 8.95 -8.14 2.82
CA ASP A 107 7.69 -8.27 2.08
C ASP A 107 7.44 -7.06 1.17
N VAL A 108 8.28 -6.91 0.15
CA VAL A 108 8.25 -5.83 -0.84
C VAL A 108 8.27 -6.43 -2.24
N GLY A 109 7.35 -5.99 -3.08
CA GLY A 109 7.22 -6.40 -4.47
C GLY A 109 6.95 -5.24 -5.42
N LEU A 110 7.23 -5.45 -6.70
CA LEU A 110 6.95 -4.51 -7.78
C LEU A 110 6.17 -5.18 -8.90
N LEU A 111 5.19 -4.45 -9.42
CA LEU A 111 4.45 -4.79 -10.63
C LEU A 111 4.83 -3.81 -11.74
N LYS A 112 5.27 -4.33 -12.88
CA LYS A 112 5.52 -3.54 -14.09
C LYS A 112 4.23 -3.43 -14.91
N LEU A 113 3.84 -2.21 -15.22
CA LEU A 113 2.66 -1.89 -16.02
C LEU A 113 2.95 -2.06 -17.51
N SER A 114 1.91 -2.33 -18.30
CA SER A 114 2.02 -2.44 -19.76
C SER A 114 2.36 -1.15 -20.48
N ASP A 115 2.10 0.00 -19.85
CA ASP A 115 2.41 1.34 -20.36
C ASP A 115 2.68 2.30 -19.18
N ALA A 116 3.15 3.50 -19.46
CA ALA A 116 3.37 4.55 -18.48
C ALA A 116 2.05 5.22 -18.07
N ALA A 117 1.77 5.21 -16.77
CA ALA A 117 0.69 5.97 -16.16
C ALA A 117 0.92 7.47 -16.33
N LYS A 118 -0.16 8.20 -16.60
CA LYS A 118 -0.17 9.68 -16.68
C LYS A 118 -0.69 10.30 -15.37
N LEU A 119 -0.24 9.74 -14.26
CA LEU A 119 -0.57 10.15 -12.89
C LEU A 119 0.74 10.44 -12.16
N THR A 120 0.69 11.29 -11.15
CA THR A 120 1.86 11.62 -10.33
C THR A 120 2.20 10.44 -9.42
N PRO A 121 3.39 9.83 -9.54
CA PRO A 121 3.80 8.78 -8.62
C PRO A 121 4.02 9.30 -7.20
N ALA A 122 3.84 8.44 -6.19
CA ALA A 122 4.21 8.73 -4.81
C ALA A 122 5.73 8.95 -4.69
N THR A 123 6.11 9.91 -3.86
CA THR A 123 7.52 10.07 -3.47
C THR A 123 7.85 9.05 -2.39
N VAL A 124 8.86 8.21 -2.64
CA VAL A 124 9.35 7.24 -1.65
C VAL A 124 10.46 7.86 -0.82
N HIS A 125 10.36 7.74 0.50
CA HIS A 125 11.40 8.11 1.45
C HIS A 125 12.23 6.88 1.79
N TRP A 126 13.50 6.90 1.39
CA TRP A 126 14.41 5.75 1.47
C TRP A 126 15.33 5.77 2.69
N ASP A 127 15.34 6.86 3.45
CA ASP A 127 16.28 7.05 4.54
C ASP A 127 15.61 6.72 5.89
N GLU A 128 16.42 6.29 6.86
CA GLU A 128 15.98 6.08 8.24
C GLU A 128 16.28 7.34 9.03
N ASP A 129 15.24 8.06 9.43
CA ASP A 129 15.36 9.35 10.13
C ASP A 129 14.19 9.58 11.08
N GLN A 130 14.08 10.79 11.64
CA GLN A 130 13.00 11.12 12.57
C GLN A 130 11.59 10.92 11.99
N TYR A 131 11.39 10.94 10.67
CA TYR A 131 10.05 10.88 10.08
C TYR A 131 9.44 9.47 10.13
N ASN A 132 10.27 8.42 10.07
CA ASN A 132 9.85 7.02 10.16
C ASN A 132 10.31 6.32 11.45
N ALA A 133 10.79 7.09 12.44
CA ALA A 133 11.14 6.60 13.76
C ALA A 133 9.90 6.43 14.68
N PRO A 134 10.00 5.62 15.74
CA PRO A 134 8.98 5.55 16.79
C PRO A 134 8.58 6.92 17.35
N GLY A 135 7.27 7.12 17.54
CA GLY A 135 6.68 8.40 17.98
C GLY A 135 6.15 9.26 16.82
N SER A 136 6.57 8.99 15.59
CA SER A 136 6.05 9.69 14.41
C SER A 136 4.63 9.25 14.05
N THR A 137 3.84 10.16 13.49
CA THR A 137 2.49 9.87 13.00
C THR A 137 2.55 9.52 11.52
N ALA A 138 1.99 8.35 11.19
CA ALA A 138 1.84 7.89 9.83
C ALA A 138 0.36 7.86 9.42
N TRP A 139 0.11 7.89 8.11
CA TRP A 139 -1.18 7.65 7.51
C TRP A 139 -1.19 6.26 6.88
N ILE A 140 -2.31 5.56 7.10
CA ILE A 140 -2.67 4.33 6.41
C ILE A 140 -3.84 4.63 5.50
N ARG A 141 -3.86 4.01 4.31
CA ARG A 141 -4.99 4.13 3.37
C ARG A 141 -5.29 2.82 2.68
N GLY A 142 -6.57 2.55 2.48
CA GLY A 142 -6.99 1.35 1.76
C GLY A 142 -8.49 1.18 1.65
N TYR A 143 -8.87 0.03 1.09
CA TYR A 143 -10.26 -0.37 0.82
C TYR A 143 -10.60 -1.69 1.53
N GLY A 144 -9.79 -2.07 2.52
CA GLY A 144 -9.93 -3.31 3.26
C GLY A 144 -11.25 -3.43 4.01
N ARG A 145 -11.41 -4.54 4.70
CA ARG A 145 -12.60 -4.77 5.53
C ARG A 145 -12.72 -3.73 6.64
N ILE A 146 -13.95 -3.40 6.96
CA ILE A 146 -14.30 -2.35 7.93
C ILE A 146 -14.48 -2.93 9.34
N SER A 147 -14.62 -4.26 9.41
CA SER A 147 -14.54 -5.09 10.60
C SER A 147 -14.13 -6.51 10.21
N THR A 148 -13.69 -7.33 11.16
CA THR A 148 -13.16 -8.69 10.92
C THR A 148 -13.99 -9.51 9.93
N ASP A 149 -15.30 -9.55 10.13
CA ASP A 149 -16.26 -10.29 9.30
C ASP A 149 -17.19 -9.39 8.48
N GLY A 150 -16.88 -8.09 8.44
CA GLY A 150 -17.67 -7.08 7.74
C GLY A 150 -17.39 -7.01 6.24
N PRO A 151 -18.16 -6.16 5.52
CA PRO A 151 -17.89 -5.87 4.13
C PRO A 151 -16.55 -5.14 3.99
N ARG A 152 -16.06 -5.06 2.75
CA ARG A 152 -15.03 -4.10 2.39
C ARG A 152 -15.63 -2.71 2.35
N ALA A 153 -14.76 -1.73 2.56
CA ALA A 153 -15.05 -0.34 2.28
C ALA A 153 -15.63 -0.16 0.87
N GLU A 154 -16.61 0.73 0.72
CA GLU A 154 -17.08 1.14 -0.61
C GLU A 154 -16.14 2.17 -1.26
N THR A 155 -15.48 2.99 -0.44
CA THR A 155 -14.55 4.02 -0.90
C THR A 155 -13.19 3.96 -0.21
N LEU A 156 -12.19 4.68 -0.74
CA LEU A 156 -10.88 4.73 -0.07
C LEU A 156 -11.02 5.41 1.28
N LEU A 157 -10.38 4.82 2.29
CA LEU A 157 -10.38 5.35 3.64
C LEU A 157 -8.96 5.65 4.09
N GLN A 158 -8.88 6.48 5.11
CA GLN A 158 -7.63 6.83 5.74
C GLN A 158 -7.75 6.92 7.25
N ALA A 159 -6.66 6.61 7.93
CA ALA A 159 -6.52 6.90 9.35
C ALA A 159 -5.08 7.23 9.70
N GLN A 160 -4.92 7.95 10.81
CA GLN A 160 -3.61 8.17 11.42
C GLN A 160 -3.29 7.07 12.41
N VAL A 161 -2.04 6.61 12.38
CA VAL A 161 -1.49 5.62 13.30
C VAL A 161 -0.12 6.07 13.80
N PRO A 162 0.24 5.81 15.07
CA PRO A 162 1.60 6.04 15.53
C PRO A 162 2.54 4.96 14.98
N ILE A 163 3.76 5.35 14.61
CA ILE A 163 4.88 4.42 14.48
C ILE A 163 5.36 4.09 15.90
N LEU A 164 5.54 2.81 16.18
CA LEU A 164 5.84 2.28 17.50
C LEU A 164 7.23 1.66 17.55
N PRO A 165 7.85 1.57 18.75
CA PRO A 165 9.02 0.72 18.95
C PRO A 165 8.68 -0.72 18.54
N ILE A 166 9.60 -1.34 17.81
CA ILE A 166 9.39 -2.69 17.23
C ILE A 166 9.15 -3.75 18.31
N GLU A 167 9.63 -3.52 19.53
CA GLU A 167 9.43 -4.37 20.70
C GLU A 167 7.96 -4.46 21.10
N ILE A 168 7.13 -3.46 20.78
CA ILE A 168 5.68 -3.51 21.02
C ILE A 168 5.05 -4.57 20.12
N CYS A 169 5.35 -4.55 18.81
CA CYS A 169 4.91 -5.61 17.90
C CYS A 169 5.50 -6.96 18.30
N SER A 170 6.77 -7.02 18.70
CA SER A 170 7.44 -8.27 19.10
C SER A 170 6.81 -8.95 20.32
N LYS A 171 6.12 -8.19 21.19
CA LYS A 171 5.36 -8.72 22.33
C LYS A 171 3.97 -9.23 21.92
N ALA A 172 3.39 -8.68 20.87
CA ALA A 172 2.03 -8.98 20.43
C ALA A 172 1.97 -10.01 19.29
N LEU A 173 3.02 -10.10 18.49
CA LEU A 173 3.07 -10.86 17.24
C LEU A 173 4.35 -11.73 17.19
N HIS A 174 4.29 -12.85 16.47
CA HIS A 174 5.41 -13.77 16.28
C HIS A 174 6.11 -13.53 14.93
N GLY A 175 7.43 -13.75 14.85
CA GLY A 175 8.16 -13.63 13.58
C GLY A 175 8.45 -12.18 13.16
N VAL A 176 8.47 -11.26 14.13
CA VAL A 176 8.83 -9.86 13.91
C VAL A 176 10.33 -9.74 13.60
N ASP A 177 10.65 -9.13 12.47
CA ASP A 177 12.02 -8.80 12.09
C ASP A 177 12.25 -7.28 12.19
N PRO A 178 13.07 -6.80 13.14
CA PRO A 178 13.31 -5.37 13.30
C PRO A 178 14.05 -4.72 12.14
N VAL A 179 14.74 -5.52 11.31
CA VAL A 179 15.48 -4.99 10.16
C VAL A 179 14.52 -4.66 9.03
N SER A 180 13.61 -5.58 8.67
CA SER A 180 12.75 -5.41 7.50
C SER A 180 11.34 -4.89 7.80
N MET A 181 10.98 -4.68 9.07
CA MET A 181 9.63 -4.27 9.45
C MET A 181 9.58 -2.95 10.23
N ILE A 182 8.47 -2.24 10.06
CA ILE A 182 8.01 -1.10 10.85
C ILE A 182 6.77 -1.54 11.63
N CYS A 183 6.74 -1.24 12.93
CA CYS A 183 5.57 -1.43 13.78
C CYS A 183 4.74 -0.15 13.79
N ALA A 184 3.45 -0.22 13.49
CA ALA A 184 2.56 0.95 13.61
C ALA A 184 1.13 0.52 14.00
N GLY A 185 0.34 1.47 14.49
CA GLY A 185 -1.03 1.20 14.94
C GLY A 185 -1.10 0.93 16.44
N GLY A 186 -1.79 -0.14 16.84
CA GLY A 186 -1.98 -0.46 18.26
C GLY A 186 -2.88 0.55 18.99
N SER A 187 -3.62 1.33 18.23
CA SER A 187 -4.61 2.30 18.71
C SER A 187 -6.01 1.83 18.31
N LYS A 188 -7.01 2.70 18.48
CA LYS A 188 -8.34 2.46 17.89
C LYS A 188 -8.29 2.41 16.36
N ASN A 189 -7.18 2.80 15.72
CA ASN A 189 -7.05 2.80 14.28
C ASN A 189 -6.18 1.66 13.77
N ASP A 190 -6.64 0.93 12.76
CA ASP A 190 -5.92 -0.24 12.24
C ASP A 190 -6.26 -0.53 10.77
N THR A 191 -5.28 -1.09 10.05
CA THR A 191 -5.52 -1.73 8.75
C THR A 191 -6.23 -3.07 8.94
N CYS A 192 -6.92 -3.55 7.92
CA CYS A 192 -7.65 -4.81 7.99
C CYS A 192 -7.46 -5.64 6.71
N VAL A 193 -8.10 -6.80 6.66
CA VAL A 193 -8.02 -7.74 5.53
C VAL A 193 -8.35 -7.01 4.21
N GLY A 194 -7.39 -7.01 3.28
CA GLY A 194 -7.49 -6.33 1.98
C GLY A 194 -6.60 -5.09 1.85
N ASP A 195 -6.12 -4.50 2.94
CA ASP A 195 -5.20 -3.35 2.88
C ASP A 195 -3.74 -3.75 2.58
N SER A 196 -3.47 -5.05 2.45
CA SER A 196 -2.15 -5.59 2.10
C SER A 196 -1.57 -4.93 0.85
N GLY A 197 -0.29 -4.57 0.93
CA GLY A 197 0.42 -3.83 -0.11
C GLY A 197 0.18 -2.32 -0.10
N GLY A 198 -0.66 -1.83 0.81
CA GLY A 198 -1.08 -0.44 0.90
C GLY A 198 0.01 0.51 1.39
N PRO A 199 -0.17 1.82 1.17
CA PRO A 199 0.81 2.79 1.59
C PRO A 199 0.79 3.03 3.10
N LEU A 200 1.98 3.04 3.72
CA LEU A 200 2.24 3.73 4.98
C LEU A 200 3.02 5.00 4.67
N THR A 201 2.40 6.17 4.85
CA THR A 201 3.00 7.46 4.54
C THR A 201 3.22 8.32 5.77
N VAL A 202 4.16 9.26 5.70
CA VAL A 202 4.43 10.27 6.73
C VAL A 202 4.55 11.64 6.08
N VAL A 203 4.44 12.71 6.87
CA VAL A 203 4.64 14.08 6.39
C VAL A 203 6.07 14.51 6.69
N LYS A 204 6.89 14.61 5.64
CA LYS A 204 8.27 15.08 5.67
C LYS A 204 8.34 16.48 5.05
N ASP A 205 8.78 17.46 5.84
CA ASP A 205 8.93 18.86 5.39
C ASP A 205 7.66 19.41 4.69
N GLY A 206 6.48 19.06 5.20
CA GLY A 206 5.18 19.45 4.65
C GLY A 206 4.70 18.64 3.44
N LYS A 207 5.40 17.57 3.05
CA LYS A 207 5.05 16.69 1.93
C LYS A 207 4.80 15.27 2.39
N GLU A 208 3.76 14.64 1.85
CA GLU A 208 3.52 13.22 2.07
C GLU A 208 4.55 12.37 1.32
N VAL A 209 5.18 11.42 2.03
CA VAL A 209 6.14 10.48 1.48
C VAL A 209 5.86 9.06 1.96
N LEU A 210 6.07 8.08 1.09
CA LEU A 210 5.90 6.66 1.38
C LEU A 210 7.11 6.11 2.12
N VAL A 211 6.89 5.48 3.28
CA VAL A 211 7.95 4.91 4.14
C VAL A 211 7.81 3.41 4.38
N GLY A 212 6.62 2.87 4.17
CA GLY A 212 6.33 1.46 4.38
C GLY A 212 5.22 0.94 3.48
N VAL A 213 5.07 -0.38 3.49
CA VAL A 213 4.04 -1.11 2.74
C VAL A 213 3.29 -2.02 3.72
N THR A 214 1.96 -1.97 3.76
CA THR A 214 1.15 -2.84 4.63
C THR A 214 1.48 -4.31 4.35
N SER A 215 1.95 -5.04 5.36
CA SER A 215 2.43 -6.41 5.19
C SER A 215 1.51 -7.40 5.87
N TRP A 216 1.45 -7.41 7.21
CA TRP A 216 0.57 -8.31 7.95
C TRP A 216 0.32 -7.78 9.36
N GLY A 217 -0.70 -8.35 10.00
CA GLY A 217 -1.07 -8.01 11.37
C GLY A 217 -1.97 -9.10 11.93
N ASP A 218 -2.73 -8.74 12.96
CA ASP A 218 -3.74 -9.63 13.51
C ASP A 218 -4.87 -9.88 12.49
N THR A 219 -5.41 -11.09 12.45
CA THR A 219 -6.55 -11.41 11.58
C THR A 219 -7.87 -10.84 12.09
N ILE A 220 -7.93 -10.47 13.37
CA ILE A 220 -9.08 -9.83 13.99
C ILE A 220 -8.82 -8.32 14.07
N CYS A 221 -9.54 -7.57 13.25
CA CYS A 221 -9.37 -6.13 13.12
C CYS A 221 -9.95 -5.40 14.35
N GLY A 222 -9.30 -4.30 14.75
CA GLY A 222 -9.82 -3.41 15.79
C GLY A 222 -9.54 -3.82 17.24
N ARG A 223 -8.66 -4.81 17.48
CA ARG A 223 -8.24 -5.23 18.83
C ARG A 223 -7.17 -4.33 19.47
N SER A 224 -6.85 -3.19 18.87
CA SER A 224 -5.71 -2.34 19.26
C SER A 224 -4.38 -3.11 19.29
N ILE A 225 -4.23 -4.11 18.43
CA ILE A 225 -2.97 -4.81 18.20
C ILE A 225 -2.27 -4.09 17.06
N PRO A 226 -0.98 -3.74 17.18
CA PRO A 226 -0.28 -3.07 16.09
C PRO A 226 -0.05 -4.02 14.91
N SER A 227 0.06 -3.43 13.72
CA SER A 227 0.31 -4.11 12.46
C SER A 227 1.76 -3.88 12.01
N LEU A 228 2.25 -4.77 11.15
CA LEU A 228 3.60 -4.72 10.60
C LEU A 228 3.56 -4.28 9.13
N TYR A 229 4.48 -3.39 8.82
CA TYR A 229 4.67 -2.82 7.50
C TYR A 229 6.09 -3.16 7.03
N ALA A 230 6.27 -3.50 5.76
CA ALA A 230 7.59 -3.69 5.20
C ALA A 230 8.33 -2.34 5.13
N ARG A 231 9.56 -2.31 5.63
CA ARG A 231 10.40 -1.11 5.74
C ARG A 231 11.04 -0.80 4.38
N LEU A 232 10.77 0.38 3.82
CA LEU A 232 11.25 0.70 2.47
C LEU A 232 12.75 1.04 2.40
N SER A 233 13.34 1.57 3.47
CA SER A 233 14.76 1.94 3.49
C SER A 233 15.68 0.76 3.15
N VAL A 234 15.37 -0.44 3.64
CA VAL A 234 16.14 -1.66 3.37
C VAL A 234 15.85 -2.27 1.99
N ALA A 235 14.77 -1.84 1.32
CA ALA A 235 14.39 -2.28 -0.02
C ALA A 235 14.92 -1.37 -1.15
N LYS A 236 15.58 -0.24 -0.82
CA LYS A 236 16.09 0.75 -1.78
C LYS A 236 16.91 0.13 -2.92
N ALA A 237 17.87 -0.73 -2.57
CA ALA A 237 18.75 -1.37 -3.56
C ALA A 237 17.98 -2.30 -4.50
N PHE A 238 17.04 -3.08 -3.96
CA PHE A 238 16.17 -3.93 -4.75
C PHE A 238 15.33 -3.11 -5.73
N VAL A 239 14.61 -2.09 -5.24
CA VAL A 239 13.76 -1.26 -6.09
C VAL A 239 14.57 -0.53 -7.17
N ALA A 240 15.72 0.05 -6.80
CA ALA A 240 16.61 0.72 -7.75
C ALA A 240 17.10 -0.22 -8.87
N SER A 241 17.43 -1.48 -8.55
CA SER A 241 17.87 -2.47 -9.54
C SER A 241 16.81 -2.80 -10.60
N ILE A 242 15.52 -2.62 -10.27
CA ILE A 242 14.39 -2.84 -11.17
C ILE A 242 14.05 -1.58 -11.97
N LEU A 243 14.04 -0.41 -11.32
CA LEU A 243 13.70 0.86 -11.97
C LEU A 243 14.82 1.36 -12.90
N SER A 244 16.06 0.94 -12.67
CA SER A 244 17.23 1.32 -13.46
C SER A 244 18.17 0.11 -13.60
N PRO A 245 17.81 -0.87 -14.44
CA PRO A 245 18.62 -2.07 -14.60
C PRO A 245 19.99 -1.70 -15.19
N PRO A 246 21.07 -2.40 -14.79
CA PRO A 246 22.39 -2.16 -15.34
C PRO A 246 22.36 -2.38 -16.87
N PRO A 247 23.21 -1.65 -17.63
CA PRO A 247 23.30 -1.86 -19.07
C PRO A 247 23.66 -3.32 -19.36
N PRO A 248 23.15 -3.90 -20.46
CA PRO A 248 23.51 -5.26 -20.84
C PRO A 248 25.04 -5.36 -21.01
N PRO A 249 25.65 -6.50 -20.67
CA PRO A 249 27.08 -6.69 -20.91
C PRO A 249 27.39 -6.48 -22.40
N PRO A 250 28.56 -5.95 -22.75
CA PRO A 250 28.94 -5.79 -24.15
C PRO A 250 28.87 -7.15 -24.87
N PRO A 251 28.52 -7.17 -26.17
CA PRO A 251 28.57 -8.40 -26.96
C PRO A 251 29.95 -9.05 -26.79
N ARG A 252 29.99 -10.36 -26.57
CA ARG A 252 31.28 -11.07 -26.58
C ARG A 252 31.90 -10.89 -27.96
N GLU A 253 33.03 -10.19 -28.05
CA GLU A 253 33.81 -10.14 -29.28
C GLU A 253 34.13 -11.57 -29.71
N CYS A 254 33.70 -11.92 -30.91
CA CYS A 254 34.14 -13.15 -31.55
C CYS A 254 35.62 -12.98 -31.89
N ILE A 255 36.49 -13.55 -31.06
CA ILE A 255 37.92 -13.64 -31.39
C ILE A 255 38.02 -14.49 -32.64
N GLU A 256 38.27 -13.86 -33.79
CA GLU A 256 38.62 -14.58 -35.01
C GLU A 256 39.85 -15.44 -34.72
N ARG A 257 39.72 -16.76 -34.92
CA ARG A 257 40.87 -17.65 -34.81
C ARG A 257 41.91 -17.21 -35.85
N PRO A 258 43.20 -17.10 -35.49
CA PRO A 258 44.24 -16.83 -36.46
C PRO A 258 44.18 -17.90 -37.55
N LYS A 259 44.14 -17.48 -38.82
CA LYS A 259 44.37 -18.41 -39.93
C LYS A 259 45.78 -18.95 -39.79
N LEU A 260 45.92 -20.24 -39.49
CA LEU A 260 47.20 -20.93 -39.58
C LEU A 260 47.70 -20.80 -41.03
N LYS A 261 48.92 -20.27 -41.19
CA LYS A 261 49.68 -20.31 -42.44
C LYS A 261 50.40 -21.64 -42.56
#